data_AF-A0A1H9YEL3-F1
#
_entry.id   AF-A0A1H9YEL3-F1
#
_cell.length_a   1.000
_cell.length_b   1.000
_cell.length_c   1.000
_cell.angle_alpha   90.00
_cell.angle_beta   90.00
_cell.angle_gamma   90.00
#
_symmetry.space_group_name_H-M   'P 1'
#
loop_
_entity.id
_entity.type
_entity.pdbx_description
1 polymer ?
#
loop_
_entity_poly.entity_id
_entity_poly.type
_entity_poly.pdbx_seq_one_letter_code
_entity_poly.pdbx_strand_id
1 'polypeptide(L)'
;MYGKQYAVPQPGQPSATVRMKYDHGARLDLMTFNEKGCYAGYTTLLATGDFVESPVAVDKELILTYRSEVGGMQCQVPFSFTPEEGATYTVAKRFWSEPRKGVLSVVSPDQYFCAVDVVKKVGDQESVEPVQPLRIDTGFACLKWVK
;
A
#
# COMPACT_ATOMS: atom_id res chain seq x y z
N MET A 1 -1.28 -12.81 17.26
CA MET A 1 -0.79 -13.74 16.22
C MET A 1 0.34 -13.05 15.48
N TYR A 2 1.58 -13.50 15.66
CA TYR A 2 2.75 -12.90 14.99
C TYR A 2 2.95 -13.59 13.64
N GLY A 3 2.49 -12.97 12.56
CA GLY A 3 2.79 -13.41 11.20
C GLY A 3 4.25 -13.18 10.84
N LYS A 4 4.72 -13.84 9.77
CA LYS A 4 6.06 -13.66 9.20
C LYS A 4 6.29 -12.18 8.88
N GLN A 5 7.40 -11.64 9.38
CA GLN A 5 7.81 -10.26 9.10
C GLN A 5 8.46 -10.17 7.72
N TYR A 6 8.36 -8.99 7.10
CA TYR A 6 9.04 -8.68 5.86
C TYR A 6 10.56 -8.73 6.05
N ALA A 7 11.24 -9.38 5.11
CA ALA A 7 12.70 -9.48 5.14
C ALA A 7 13.29 -8.21 4.51
N VAL A 8 13.56 -7.22 5.37
CA VAL A 8 14.19 -5.95 4.97
C VAL A 8 15.59 -6.23 4.39
N PRO A 9 15.96 -5.63 3.24
CA PRO A 9 17.30 -5.77 2.68
C PRO A 9 18.40 -5.36 3.67
N GLN A 10 19.48 -6.13 3.70
CA GLN A 10 20.65 -5.81 4.53
C GLN A 10 21.49 -4.68 3.90
N PRO A 11 22.32 -3.98 4.69
CA PRO A 11 23.25 -3.00 4.15
C PRO A 11 24.11 -3.58 3.01
N GLY A 12 24.16 -2.87 1.88
CA GLY A 12 24.89 -3.30 0.68
C GLY A 12 24.10 -4.21 -0.27
N GLN A 13 22.89 -4.65 0.09
CA GLN A 13 21.98 -5.30 -0.85
C GLN A 13 21.24 -4.24 -1.71
N PRO A 14 20.97 -4.55 -2.99
CA PRO A 14 20.12 -3.71 -3.83
C PRO A 14 18.77 -3.45 -3.16
N SER A 15 18.42 -2.17 -3.03
CA SER A 15 17.20 -1.76 -2.33
C SER A 15 16.63 -0.46 -2.88
N ALA A 16 15.33 -0.29 -2.64
CA ALA A 16 14.62 0.96 -2.81
C ALA A 16 14.08 1.41 -1.45
N THR A 17 13.62 2.66 -1.36
CA THR A 17 12.94 3.18 -0.16
C THR A 17 11.46 3.32 -0.45
N VAL A 18 10.59 2.76 0.39
CA VAL A 18 9.17 3.13 0.41
C VAL A 18 8.89 3.99 1.62
N ARG A 19 8.12 5.06 1.44
CA ARG A 19 7.76 5.98 2.51
C ARG A 19 6.36 6.53 2.37
N MET A 20 5.82 7.02 3.47
CA MET A 20 4.55 7.75 3.54
C MET A 20 4.71 8.85 4.57
N LYS A 21 4.13 10.04 4.33
CA LYS A 21 4.10 11.08 5.38
C LYS A 21 3.41 10.53 6.62
N TYR A 22 3.99 10.77 7.79
CA TYR A 22 3.41 10.33 9.04
C TYR A 22 2.03 10.98 9.25
N ASP A 23 1.04 10.15 9.54
CA ASP A 23 -0.34 10.53 9.86
C ASP A 23 -0.81 9.58 10.96
N HIS A 24 -1.21 10.11 12.12
CA HIS A 24 -1.59 9.30 13.29
C HIS A 24 -2.76 8.35 12.99
N GLY A 25 -3.62 8.69 12.02
CA GLY A 25 -4.74 7.86 11.60
C GLY A 25 -4.39 6.87 10.50
N ALA A 26 -3.14 6.81 10.02
CA ALA A 26 -2.75 6.01 8.88
C ALA A 26 -1.50 5.15 9.13
N ARG A 27 -1.39 4.05 8.39
CA ARG A 27 -0.22 3.18 8.39
C ARG A 27 -0.01 2.55 7.02
N LEU A 28 1.23 2.16 6.78
CA LEU A 28 1.65 1.41 5.62
C LEU A 28 2.18 0.05 6.07
N ASP A 29 1.56 -1.02 5.62
CA ASP A 29 1.91 -2.39 5.98
C ASP A 29 2.58 -3.09 4.78
N LEU A 30 3.79 -3.65 4.97
CA LEU A 30 4.47 -4.54 4.03
C LEU A 30 3.90 -5.94 4.14
N MET A 31 3.30 -6.45 3.07
CA MET A 31 2.72 -7.79 3.08
C MET A 31 3.80 -8.86 2.85
N THR A 32 3.72 -9.95 3.60
CA THR A 32 4.63 -11.08 3.48
C THR A 32 3.85 -12.34 3.09
N PHE A 33 4.40 -13.09 2.14
CA PHE A 33 3.81 -14.31 1.60
C PHE A 33 4.77 -15.49 1.79
N ASN A 34 4.22 -16.70 1.81
CA ASN A 34 5.01 -17.92 1.71
C ASN A 34 5.36 -18.25 0.24
N GLU A 35 6.13 -19.30 0.02
CA GLU A 35 6.56 -19.75 -1.31
C GLU A 35 5.40 -20.13 -2.25
N LYS A 36 4.22 -20.41 -1.69
CA LYS A 36 3.00 -20.71 -2.46
C LYS A 36 2.16 -19.46 -2.76
N GLY A 37 2.65 -18.27 -2.41
CA GLY A 37 1.94 -17.01 -2.57
C GLY A 37 0.78 -16.80 -1.59
N CYS A 38 0.70 -17.59 -0.51
CA CYS A 38 -0.30 -17.37 0.54
C CYS A 38 0.21 -16.34 1.54
N TYR A 39 -0.66 -15.47 2.01
CA TYR A 39 -0.37 -14.53 3.07
C TYR A 39 0.20 -15.24 4.31
N ALA A 40 1.32 -14.71 4.79
CA ALA A 40 2.08 -15.24 5.92
C ALA A 40 2.22 -14.22 7.05
N GLY A 41 1.99 -12.93 6.79
CA GLY A 41 2.09 -11.86 7.78
C GLY A 41 2.24 -10.49 7.15
N TYR A 42 2.48 -9.49 7.99
CA TYR A 42 2.86 -8.15 7.57
C TYR A 42 3.86 -7.52 8.54
N THR A 43 4.55 -6.49 8.07
CA THR A 43 5.36 -5.58 8.88
C THR A 43 4.82 -4.17 8.72
N THR A 44 4.36 -3.56 9.81
CA THR A 44 3.91 -2.16 9.81
C THR A 44 5.12 -1.23 9.83
N LEU A 45 5.19 -0.29 8.90
CA LEU A 45 6.23 0.74 8.91
C LEU A 45 6.05 1.66 10.11
N LEU A 46 7.16 1.93 10.80
CA LEU A 46 7.19 2.81 11.97
C LEU A 46 7.66 4.21 11.58
N ALA A 47 7.24 5.19 12.36
CA ALA A 47 7.60 6.59 12.14
C ALA A 47 9.08 6.82 12.42
N THR A 48 9.72 7.51 11.48
CA THR A 48 11.09 8.02 11.55
C THR A 48 11.02 9.50 11.20
N GLY A 49 10.72 10.34 12.20
CA GLY A 49 10.45 11.77 11.99
C GLY A 49 9.14 12.03 11.26
N ASP A 50 9.17 12.81 10.18
CA ASP A 50 7.99 13.23 9.41
C ASP A 50 7.42 12.14 8.48
N PHE A 51 8.11 11.01 8.36
CA PHE A 51 7.74 9.90 7.48
C PHE A 51 7.70 8.58 8.25
N VAL A 52 6.89 7.64 7.80
CA VAL A 52 7.13 6.21 8.01
C VAL A 52 7.87 5.71 6.77
N GLU A 53 8.97 5.00 6.93
CA GLU A 53 9.78 4.54 5.80
C GLU A 53 10.54 3.24 6.08
N SER A 54 10.86 2.50 5.02
CA SER A 54 11.62 1.25 5.12
C SER A 54 12.32 0.93 3.80
N PRO A 55 13.52 0.32 3.84
CA PRO A 55 14.11 -0.26 2.65
C PRO A 55 13.33 -1.50 2.22
N VAL A 56 13.17 -1.67 0.91
CA VAL A 56 12.45 -2.78 0.28
C VAL A 56 13.32 -3.42 -0.80
N ALA A 57 13.16 -4.73 -0.97
CA ALA A 57 13.85 -5.47 -2.01
C ALA A 57 13.42 -4.99 -3.40
N VAL A 58 14.39 -4.91 -4.31
CA VAL A 58 14.18 -4.58 -5.72
C VAL A 58 13.92 -5.86 -6.53
N ASP A 59 13.53 -5.70 -7.79
CA ASP A 59 13.33 -6.77 -8.78
C ASP A 59 12.29 -7.85 -8.42
N LYS A 60 11.54 -7.62 -7.34
CA LYS A 60 10.45 -8.48 -6.89
C LYS A 60 9.22 -7.63 -6.64
N GLU A 61 8.05 -8.20 -6.92
CA GLU A 61 6.79 -7.54 -6.64
C GLU A 61 6.69 -7.23 -5.14
N LEU A 62 6.56 -5.94 -4.84
CA LEU A 62 6.30 -5.44 -3.51
C LEU A 62 4.79 -5.30 -3.35
N ILE A 63 4.23 -5.94 -2.33
CA ILE A 63 2.82 -5.83 -2.00
C ILE A 63 2.69 -5.05 -0.69
N LEU A 64 1.88 -3.99 -0.74
CA LEU A 64 1.64 -3.08 0.38
C LEU A 64 0.15 -3.02 0.68
N THR A 65 -0.19 -2.59 1.89
CA THR A 65 -1.55 -2.13 2.20
C THR A 65 -1.47 -0.81 2.92
N TYR A 66 -2.07 0.21 2.32
CA TYR A 66 -2.35 1.47 2.99
C TYR A 66 -3.62 1.31 3.82
N ARG A 67 -3.58 1.73 5.09
CA ARG A 67 -4.74 1.77 5.96
C ARG A 67 -4.87 3.15 6.58
N SER A 68 -6.05 3.73 6.54
CA SER A 68 -6.39 4.88 7.37
C SER A 68 -7.80 4.77 7.93
N GLU A 69 -7.98 5.26 9.14
CA GLU A 69 -9.29 5.39 9.78
C GLU A 69 -9.49 6.83 10.24
N VAL A 70 -10.42 7.54 9.60
CA VAL A 70 -10.73 8.93 9.93
C VAL A 70 -12.24 9.10 9.94
N GLY A 71 -12.80 9.54 11.08
CA GLY A 71 -14.24 9.83 11.21
C GLY A 71 -15.16 8.62 10.98
N GLY A 72 -14.70 7.40 11.32
CA GLY A 72 -15.44 6.15 11.10
C GLY A 72 -15.38 5.58 9.68
N MET A 73 -14.67 6.26 8.77
CA MET A 73 -14.44 5.77 7.41
C MET A 73 -13.09 5.05 7.34
N GLN A 74 -13.14 3.76 6.99
CA GLN A 74 -11.96 2.93 6.82
C GLN A 74 -11.52 2.93 5.36
N CYS A 75 -10.33 3.45 5.08
CA CYS A 75 -9.64 3.24 3.82
C CYS A 75 -8.66 2.08 3.98
N GLN A 76 -8.85 1.01 3.21
CA GLN A 76 -7.89 -0.09 3.11
C GLN A 76 -7.62 -0.37 1.64
N VAL A 77 -6.43 -0.03 1.18
CA VAL A 77 -6.04 -0.15 -0.23
C VAL A 77 -4.82 -1.04 -0.32
N PRO A 78 -4.98 -2.32 -0.70
CA PRO A 78 -3.87 -3.18 -1.05
C PRO A 78 -3.46 -2.96 -2.52
N PHE A 79 -2.16 -2.89 -2.76
CA PHE A 79 -1.60 -2.59 -4.07
C PHE A 79 -0.20 -3.18 -4.22
N SER A 80 0.27 -3.32 -5.46
CA SER A 80 1.63 -3.74 -5.76
C SER A 80 2.29 -2.95 -6.88
N PHE A 81 3.62 -2.99 -6.87
CA PHE A 81 4.51 -2.55 -7.95
C PHE A 81 5.86 -3.25 -7.76
N THR A 82 6.77 -3.13 -8.73
CA THR A 82 8.13 -3.68 -8.61
C THR A 82 9.12 -2.54 -8.36
N PRO A 83 9.77 -2.46 -7.19
CA PRO A 83 10.71 -1.38 -6.89
C PRO A 83 11.98 -1.45 -7.75
N GLU A 84 12.45 -0.28 -8.19
CA GLU A 84 13.73 -0.06 -8.87
C GLU A 84 14.82 0.34 -7.87
N GLU A 85 16.05 -0.13 -8.10
CA GLU A 85 17.20 0.18 -7.25
C GLU A 85 17.47 1.68 -7.11
N GLY A 86 17.70 2.13 -5.86
CA GLY A 86 17.97 3.53 -5.54
C GLY A 86 16.75 4.45 -5.64
N ALA A 87 15.58 3.95 -6.04
CA ALA A 87 14.37 4.74 -6.11
C ALA A 87 13.77 4.99 -4.72
N THR A 88 13.11 6.14 -4.56
CA THR A 88 12.26 6.44 -3.40
C THR A 88 10.80 6.55 -3.83
N TYR A 89 9.95 5.74 -3.23
CA TYR A 89 8.51 5.67 -3.49
C TYR A 89 7.75 6.35 -2.35
N THR A 90 7.09 7.46 -2.64
CA THR A 90 6.24 8.18 -1.68
C THR A 90 4.79 7.81 -1.91
N VAL A 91 4.18 7.13 -0.94
CA VAL A 91 2.77 6.73 -0.95
C VAL A 91 1.92 7.86 -0.38
N ALA A 92 0.89 8.26 -1.13
CA ALA A 92 -0.08 9.27 -0.72
C ALA A 92 -1.52 8.74 -0.86
N LYS A 93 -2.40 9.15 0.06
CA LYS A 93 -3.83 8.84 -0.04
C LYS A 93 -4.52 9.76 -1.05
N ARG A 94 -5.43 9.19 -1.83
CA ARG A 94 -6.37 9.93 -2.69
C ARG A 94 -7.79 9.59 -2.26
N PHE A 95 -8.62 10.61 -2.09
CA PHE A 95 -10.01 10.48 -1.69
C PHE A 95 -10.91 11.30 -2.61
N TRP A 96 -12.04 10.73 -3.02
CA TRP A 96 -13.04 11.44 -3.82
C TRP A 96 -14.44 10.91 -3.52
N SER A 97 -15.46 11.70 -3.87
CA SER A 97 -16.86 11.25 -3.86
C SER A 97 -17.45 11.33 -5.26
N GLU A 98 -18.39 10.44 -5.55
CA GLU A 98 -19.20 10.48 -6.76
C GLU A 98 -20.69 10.34 -6.39
N PRO A 99 -21.60 11.02 -7.10
CA PRO A 99 -23.03 10.84 -6.87
C PRO A 99 -23.45 9.40 -7.17
N ARG A 100 -24.11 8.74 -6.21
CA ARG A 100 -24.60 7.37 -6.41
C ARG A 100 -25.69 7.36 -7.48
N LYS A 101 -25.51 6.61 -8.57
CA LYS A 101 -26.56 6.44 -9.62
C LYS A 101 -27.73 5.63 -9.07
N GLY A 102 -28.73 6.30 -8.52
CA GLY A 102 -30.00 5.70 -8.10
C GLY A 102 -31.09 5.78 -9.19
N VAL A 103 -32.01 4.81 -9.20
CA VAL A 103 -33.17 4.77 -10.12
C VAL A 103 -34.28 5.78 -9.72
N LEU A 104 -34.21 6.35 -8.50
CA LEU A 104 -35.18 7.33 -7.99
C LEU A 104 -34.47 8.62 -7.57
N SER A 105 -34.93 9.73 -8.14
CA SER A 105 -34.15 10.95 -8.43
C SER A 105 -34.29 12.10 -7.41
N VAL A 106 -34.52 11.84 -6.11
CA VAL A 106 -34.75 12.94 -5.15
C VAL A 106 -33.67 13.08 -4.07
N VAL A 107 -32.96 12.01 -3.70
CA VAL A 107 -31.76 12.10 -2.85
C VAL A 107 -30.79 11.00 -3.26
N SER A 108 -29.75 11.35 -4.02
CA SER A 108 -28.65 10.42 -4.31
C SER A 108 -27.52 10.73 -3.35
N PRO A 109 -27.34 9.95 -2.26
CA PRO A 109 -26.21 10.17 -1.36
C PRO A 109 -24.89 9.99 -2.13
N ASP A 110 -23.88 10.79 -1.79
CA ASP A 110 -22.53 10.63 -2.33
C ASP A 110 -21.96 9.27 -1.92
N GLN A 111 -21.33 8.59 -2.88
CA GLN A 111 -20.49 7.43 -2.64
C GLN A 111 -19.04 7.90 -2.52
N TYR A 112 -18.38 7.53 -1.42
CA TYR A 112 -17.00 7.88 -1.14
C TYR A 112 -16.04 6.76 -1.55
N PHE A 113 -14.88 7.15 -2.09
CA PHE A 113 -13.85 6.25 -2.59
C PHE A 113 -12.47 6.64 -2.07
N CYS A 114 -11.61 5.64 -1.90
CA CYS A 114 -10.22 5.82 -1.50
C CYS A 114 -9.29 5.05 -2.43
N ALA A 115 -8.17 5.66 -2.78
CA ALA A 115 -7.08 5.05 -3.54
C ALA A 115 -5.73 5.53 -2.98
N VAL A 116 -4.66 4.98 -3.53
CA VAL A 116 -3.30 5.43 -3.29
C VAL A 116 -2.67 5.91 -4.58
N ASP A 117 -1.90 6.97 -4.48
CA ASP A 117 -0.92 7.37 -5.48
C ASP A 117 0.47 7.03 -4.97
N VAL A 118 1.34 6.59 -5.88
CA VAL A 118 2.75 6.37 -5.57
C VAL A 118 3.58 7.26 -6.47
N VAL A 119 4.38 8.13 -5.86
CA VAL A 119 5.32 8.99 -6.57
C VAL A 119 6.71 8.37 -6.43
N LYS A 120 7.29 7.98 -7.56
CA LYS A 120 8.65 7.48 -7.66
C LYS A 120 9.61 8.64 -7.89
N LYS A 121 10.70 8.66 -7.13
CA LYS A 121 11.82 9.56 -7.29
C LYS A 121 13.11 8.78 -7.53
N VAL A 122 13.84 9.10 -8.61
CA VAL A 122 15.19 8.57 -8.90
C VAL A 122 16.10 9.76 -9.17
N GLY A 123 17.11 9.95 -8.31
CA GLY A 123 17.88 11.20 -8.31
C GLY A 123 16.97 12.42 -8.14
N ASP A 124 16.99 13.33 -9.12
CA ASP A 124 16.14 14.53 -9.13
C ASP A 124 14.84 14.39 -9.94
N GLN A 125 14.62 13.24 -10.59
CA GLN A 125 13.44 13.01 -11.42
C GLN A 125 12.30 12.40 -10.60
N GLU A 126 11.12 13.03 -10.66
CA GLU A 126 9.89 12.51 -10.07
C GLU A 126 8.91 12.07 -11.15
N SER A 127 8.21 10.97 -10.90
CA SER A 127 7.19 10.41 -11.79
C SER A 127 6.11 9.70 -10.98
N VAL A 128 4.93 9.51 -11.57
CA VAL A 128 3.87 8.68 -10.98
C VAL A 128 4.18 7.22 -11.30
N GLU A 129 4.28 6.39 -10.26
CA GLU A 129 4.46 4.96 -10.39
C GLU A 129 3.10 4.29 -10.63
N PRO A 130 2.92 3.56 -11.74
CA PRO A 130 1.71 2.77 -11.94
C PRO A 130 1.62 1.65 -10.91
N VAL A 131 0.59 1.68 -10.09
CA VAL A 131 0.33 0.61 -9.11
C VAL A 131 -0.77 -0.33 -9.61
N GLN A 132 -0.59 -1.61 -9.33
CA GLN A 132 -1.62 -2.61 -9.54
C GLN A 132 -2.53 -2.65 -8.30
N PRO A 133 -3.81 -2.27 -8.41
CA PRO A 133 -4.76 -2.49 -7.32
C PRO A 133 -4.94 -3.99 -7.11
N LEU A 134 -5.07 -4.40 -5.85
CA LEU A 134 -5.27 -5.80 -5.48
C LEU A 134 -6.59 -5.98 -4.73
N ARG A 135 -7.10 -7.20 -4.73
CA ARG A 135 -8.22 -7.65 -3.90
C ARG A 135 -7.78 -8.85 -3.08
N ILE A 136 -8.36 -8.99 -1.89
CA ILE A 136 -8.12 -10.17 -1.05
C ILE A 136 -9.05 -11.28 -1.54
N ASP A 137 -8.47 -12.34 -2.07
CA ASP A 137 -9.15 -13.60 -2.32
C ASP A 137 -9.10 -14.45 -1.05
N THR A 138 -10.28 -14.80 -0.54
CA THR A 138 -10.49 -15.48 0.75
C THR A 138 -10.80 -16.97 0.57
N GLY A 139 -10.17 -17.62 -0.40
CA GLY A 139 -10.24 -19.08 -0.53
C GLY A 139 -9.78 -19.80 0.75
N PHE A 140 -10.61 -20.70 1.30
CA PHE A 140 -10.16 -21.67 2.32
C PHE A 140 -9.04 -22.54 1.69
N ALA A 141 -7.79 -22.64 2.17
CA ALA A 141 -7.11 -22.23 3.39
C ALA A 141 -5.93 -21.25 3.13
N CYS A 142 -6.01 -20.45 2.07
CA CYS A 142 -4.91 -19.61 1.58
C CYS A 142 -5.47 -18.25 1.16
N LEU A 143 -5.22 -17.22 1.98
CA LEU A 143 -5.52 -15.84 1.62
C LEU A 143 -4.51 -15.39 0.55
N LYS A 144 -5.00 -14.92 -0.59
CA LYS A 144 -4.18 -14.43 -1.71
C LYS A 144 -4.57 -13.00 -2.08
N TRP A 145 -3.63 -12.28 -2.66
CA TRP A 145 -3.88 -10.99 -3.26
C TRP A 145 -3.92 -11.17 -4.77
N VAL A 146 -5.04 -10.79 -5.38
CA VAL A 146 -5.30 -10.97 -6.82
C VAL A 146 -5.62 -9.64 -7.47
N LYS A 147 -5.39 -9.52 -8.79
CA LYS A 147 -5.68 -8.33 -9.59
C LYS A 147 -7.18 -8.09 -9.76
#